data_AF-A0A357JBQ2-F1
#
_entry.id   AF-A0A357JBQ2-F1
#
_cell.length_a   1.000
_cell.length_b   1.000
_cell.length_c   1.000
_cell.angle_alpha   90.00
_cell.angle_beta   90.00
_cell.angle_gamma   90.00
#
_symmetry.space_group_name_H-M   'P 1'
#
loop_
_entity.id
_entity.type
_entity.pdbx_description
1 polymer ?
#
loop_
_entity_poly.entity_id
_entity_poly.type
_entity_poly.pdbx_seq_one_letter_code
_entity_poly.pdbx_strand_id
1 'polypeptide(L)' 'IKILKENNLMDRVIFGTDNPIDGVNTLNEKIYENYFKNSINLSSNDINNLMYKNATRIYHVPLNVLKNN' A
#
# COMPACT_ATOMS: atom_id res chain seq x y z
N ILE A 1 10.39 -4.45 -1.85
CA ILE A 1 9.87 -4.39 -0.45
C ILE A 1 10.80 -5.04 0.57
N LYS A 2 11.35 -6.25 0.33
CA LYS A 2 12.27 -6.94 1.25
C LYS A 2 13.45 -6.06 1.71
N ILE A 3 14.15 -5.42 0.77
CA ILE A 3 15.27 -4.50 1.06
C ILE A 3 14.83 -3.33 1.97
N LEU A 4 13.64 -2.77 1.72
CA LEU A 4 13.12 -1.67 2.54
C LEU A 4 12.85 -2.13 3.98
N LYS A 5 12.30 -3.34 4.14
CA LYS A 5 12.08 -3.95 5.45
C LYS A 5 13.39 -4.22 6.19
N GLU A 6 14.36 -4.84 5.51
CA GLU A 6 15.69 -5.15 6.10
C GLU A 6 16.45 -3.91 6.57
N ASN A 7 16.13 -2.73 6.00
CA ASN A 7 16.75 -1.45 6.36
C ASN A 7 15.84 -0.55 7.22
N ASN A 8 14.72 -1.04 7.75
CA ASN A 8 13.77 -0.26 8.56
C ASN A 8 13.21 0.99 7.84
N LEU A 9 12.94 0.89 6.53
CA LEU A 9 12.45 2.00 5.69
C LEU A 9 10.97 1.84 5.29
N MET A 10 10.21 1.01 5.99
CA MET A 10 8.80 0.75 5.69
C MET A 10 7.89 1.96 5.88
N ASP A 11 8.34 3.00 6.56
CA ASP A 11 7.65 4.29 6.73
C ASP A 11 7.83 5.25 5.54
N ARG A 12 8.69 4.91 4.56
CA ARG A 12 9.03 5.74 3.39
C ARG A 12 8.43 5.24 2.08
N VAL A 13 7.58 4.22 2.12
CA VAL A 13 7.00 3.57 0.94
C VAL A 13 5.48 3.52 1.05
N ILE A 14 4.81 3.70 -0.09
CA ILE A 14 3.36 3.54 -0.23
C ILE A 14 3.07 2.56 -1.36
N PHE A 15 1.96 1.83 -1.24
CA PHE A 15 1.43 1.04 -2.33
C PHE A 15 0.56 1.90 -3.26
N GLY A 16 0.73 1.71 -4.57
CA GLY A 16 -0.12 2.29 -5.61
C GLY A 16 -0.23 1.30 -6.76
N THR A 17 -1.44 1.16 -7.31
CA THR A 17 -1.68 0.22 -8.40
C THR A 17 -1.25 0.78 -9.75
N ASP A 18 -1.28 2.10 -9.94
CA ASP A 18 -1.17 2.73 -11.26
C ASP A 18 -2.27 2.24 -12.23
N ASN A 19 -3.38 1.72 -11.69
CA ASN A 19 -4.52 1.29 -12.50
C ASN A 19 -5.36 2.52 -12.90
N PRO A 20 -5.78 2.65 -14.18
CA PRO A 20 -5.47 1.75 -15.29
C PRO A 20 -4.08 1.99 -15.90
N ILE A 21 -3.39 0.90 -16.26
CA ILE A 21 -2.12 0.98 -16.99
C ILE A 21 -2.45 1.02 -18.49
N ASP A 22 -1.98 2.06 -19.19
CA ASP A 22 -2.22 2.28 -20.62
C ASP A 22 -3.72 2.25 -21.00
N GLY A 23 -4.60 2.68 -20.09
CA GLY A 23 -6.04 2.67 -20.29
C GLY A 23 -6.71 1.30 -20.11
N VAL A 24 -5.94 0.26 -19.77
CA VAL A 24 -6.44 -1.09 -19.48
C VAL A 24 -6.69 -1.23 -17.98
N ASN A 25 -7.87 -1.74 -17.61
CA ASN A 25 -8.16 -2.08 -16.22
C ASN A 25 -7.32 -3.29 -15.79
N THR A 26 -6.28 -3.04 -15.01
CA THR A 26 -5.34 -4.03 -14.49
C THR A 26 -5.60 -4.39 -13.03
N LEU A 27 -6.61 -3.83 -12.37
CA LEU A 27 -6.76 -3.95 -10.91
C LEU A 27 -6.81 -5.41 -10.41
N ASN A 28 -7.32 -6.33 -11.22
CA ASN A 28 -7.43 -7.76 -10.90
C ASN A 28 -6.24 -8.60 -11.37
N GLU A 29 -5.18 -7.97 -11.88
CA GLU A 29 -3.99 -8.66 -12.37
C GLU A 29 -3.13 -9.18 -11.23
N LYS A 30 -2.44 -10.31 -11.50
CA LYS A 30 -1.60 -11.03 -10.53
C LYS A 30 -0.49 -10.16 -9.91
N ILE A 31 -0.10 -9.08 -10.58
CA ILE A 31 0.93 -8.15 -10.12
C ILE A 31 0.59 -7.50 -8.76
N TYR A 32 -0.70 -7.32 -8.45
CA TYR A 32 -1.14 -6.73 -7.18
C TYR A 32 -1.53 -7.76 -6.12
N GLU A 33 -1.80 -9.00 -6.52
CA GLU A 33 -2.34 -10.07 -5.66
C GLU A 33 -1.46 -10.30 -4.41
N ASN A 34 -0.14 -10.26 -4.57
CA ASN A 34 0.80 -10.43 -3.45
C ASN A 34 0.67 -9.36 -2.37
N TYR A 35 0.26 -8.15 -2.73
CA TYR A 35 0.03 -7.06 -1.79
C TYR A 35 -1.34 -7.18 -1.13
N PHE A 36 -2.39 -7.45 -1.92
CA PHE A 36 -3.75 -7.62 -1.40
C PHE A 36 -3.90 -8.81 -0.45
N LYS A 37 -3.23 -9.93 -0.77
CA LYS A 37 -3.23 -11.13 0.09
C LYS A 37 -2.13 -11.12 1.13
N ASN A 38 -1.26 -10.11 1.14
CA ASN A 38 -0.05 -10.07 1.95
C ASN A 38 0.79 -11.37 1.85
N SER A 39 0.88 -11.96 0.66
CA SER A 39 1.64 -13.20 0.41
C SER A 39 3.15 -13.06 0.70
N ILE A 40 3.62 -11.82 0.91
CA ILE A 40 5.00 -11.47 1.26
C ILE A 40 5.24 -11.56 2.78
N ASN A 41 4.22 -11.91 3.57
CA ASN A 41 4.28 -12.07 5.03
C ASN A 41 4.85 -10.84 5.76
N LEU A 42 4.35 -9.65 5.41
CA LEU A 42 4.64 -8.43 6.16
C LEU A 42 3.91 -8.45 7.51
N SER A 43 4.51 -7.81 8.51
CA SER A 43 3.84 -7.62 9.80
C SER A 43 2.60 -6.75 9.63
N SER A 44 1.64 -6.85 10.55
CA SER A 44 0.44 -6.01 10.52
C SER A 44 0.76 -4.52 10.57
N ASN A 45 1.87 -4.12 11.23
CA ASN A 45 2.30 -2.72 11.22
C ASN A 45 2.88 -2.31 9.86
N ASP A 46 3.70 -3.16 9.25
CA ASP A 46 4.31 -2.91 7.93
C ASP A 46 3.27 -2.80 6.82
N ILE A 47 2.30 -3.72 6.79
CA ILE A 47 1.22 -3.68 5.78
C ILE A 47 0.34 -2.43 5.98
N ASN A 48 0.05 -2.06 7.23
CA ASN A 48 -0.70 -0.83 7.53
C ASN A 48 0.07 0.43 7.13
N ASN A 49 1.39 0.45 7.30
CA ASN A 49 2.22 1.55 6.83
C ASN A 49 2.18 1.64 5.30
N LEU A 50 2.43 0.53 4.62
CA LEU A 50 2.47 0.43 3.16
C LEU A 50 1.14 0.80 2.49
N MET A 51 0.02 0.29 3.01
CA MET A 51 -1.30 0.40 2.37
C MET A 51 -2.08 1.64 2.80
N TYR A 52 -1.71 2.31 3.90
CA TYR A 52 -2.59 3.32 4.51
C TYR A 52 -1.86 4.45 5.25
N LYS A 53 -1.13 4.16 6.34
CA LYS A 53 -0.67 5.19 7.28
C LYS A 53 0.32 6.15 6.62
N ASN A 54 1.22 5.63 5.78
CA ASN A 54 2.21 6.46 5.10
C ASN A 54 1.53 7.41 4.09
N ALA A 55 0.57 6.91 3.30
CA ALA A 55 -0.17 7.73 2.35
C ALA A 55 -0.96 8.83 3.05
N THR A 56 -1.65 8.49 4.15
CA THR A 56 -2.38 9.46 4.97
C THR A 56 -1.46 10.57 5.47
N ARG A 57 -0.28 10.21 6.00
CA ARG A 57 0.71 11.16 6.50
C ARG A 57 1.24 12.07 5.40
N ILE A 58 1.59 11.51 4.24
CA ILE A 58 2.20 12.25 3.11
C ILE A 58 1.20 13.21 2.46
N TYR A 59 -0.03 12.74 2.22
CA TYR A 59 -1.06 13.52 1.53
C TYR A 59 -1.96 14.32 2.48
N HIS A 60 -1.67 14.32 3.78
CA HIS A 60 -2.46 14.97 4.82
C HIS A 60 -3.96 14.63 4.75
N VAL A 61 -4.29 13.36 4.50
CA VAL A 61 -5.69 12.91 4.36
C VAL A 61 -6.41 13.02 5.71
N PRO A 62 -7.55 13.72 5.80
CA PRO A 62 -8.30 13.83 7.04
C PRO A 62 -8.93 12.48 7.43
N LEU A 63 -8.47 11.89 8.54
CA LEU A 63 -8.93 10.57 8.98
C LEU A 63 -10.40 10.52 9.41
N ASN A 64 -10.99 11.67 9.73
CA ASN A 64 -12.41 11.81 10.03
C ASN A 64 -13.32 11.56 8.82
N VAL A 65 -12.80 11.64 7.59
CA VAL A 65 -13.58 11.35 6.37
C VAL A 65 -13.69 9.83 6.12
N LEU A 66 -12.77 9.03 6.65
CA LEU A 66 -12.70 7.58 6.42
C LEU A 66 -13.59 6.75 7.36
N LYS A 67 -14.23 7.36 8.36
CA LYS A 67 -15.08 6.65 9.34
C LYS A 67 -16.52 6.38 8.89
N ASN A 68 -16.91 6.88 7.71
CA ASN A 68 -18.30 6.88 7.23
C ASN A 68 -18.58 5.92 6.07
N ASN A 69 -17.68 4.97 5.78
CA ASN A 69 -17.87 3.94 4.75
C ASN A 69 -17.78 2.54 5.36
#